data_AF-A0A1C7N1E0-F1
#
_entry.id   AF-A0A1C7N1E0-F1
#
_cell.length_a   1.000
_cell.length_b   1.000
_cell.length_c   1.000
_cell.angle_alpha   90.00
_cell.angle_beta   90.00
_cell.angle_gamma   90.00
#
_symmetry.space_group_name_H-M   'P 1'
#
loop_
_entity.id
_entity.type
_entity.pdbx_description
1 polymer ?
#
loop_
_entity_poly.entity_id
_entity_poly.type
_entity_poly.pdbx_seq_one_letter_code
_entity_poly.pdbx_strand_id
1 'polypeptide(L)'
;MMDFHTATSTTTNSSSEHHLYSSSCTYCQHDDELINPFHHDKQQEEEVYRYNYLLNLMTAPDMSAYLTVVHDDDNVYALPIHLQRLISEAREEIVLNSHDKQAQIRLERLRQHLWQRSGGDMSILMVILNEIISDEGELEDLLRLD
;
A
#
# COMPACT_ATOMS: atom_id res chain seq x y z
N MET A 1 -68.22 -10.50 -0.67
CA MET A 1 -69.44 -9.86 -0.14
C MET A 1 -69.00 -8.92 0.95
N MET A 2 -69.18 -7.62 0.73
CA MET A 2 -68.89 -6.57 1.71
C MET A 2 -70.00 -6.55 2.75
N ASP A 3 -69.67 -6.26 4.00
CA ASP A 3 -70.52 -5.43 4.86
C ASP A 3 -69.63 -4.51 5.71
N PHE A 4 -70.00 -3.24 5.64
CA PHE A 4 -69.40 -2.07 6.28
C PHE A 4 -70.28 -1.68 7.49
N HIS A 5 -69.86 -0.64 8.23
CA HIS A 5 -70.53 0.11 9.31
C HIS A 5 -70.05 -0.22 10.73
N THR A 6 -69.73 0.72 11.62
CA THR A 6 -69.57 2.18 11.61
C THR A 6 -68.82 2.56 12.89
N ALA A 7 -68.07 3.66 12.83
CA ALA A 7 -67.27 4.27 13.89
C ALA A 7 -67.98 4.56 15.23
N THR A 8 -67.19 4.65 16.29
CA THR A 8 -67.33 5.67 17.34
C THR A 8 -65.97 6.02 17.92
N SER A 9 -65.57 7.28 17.70
CA SER A 9 -64.56 8.02 18.48
C SER A 9 -65.01 8.07 19.95
N THR A 10 -64.20 8.29 20.99
CA THR A 10 -63.25 9.39 21.22
C THR A 10 -62.65 9.22 22.64
N THR A 11 -61.38 9.62 22.80
CA THR A 11 -60.76 10.21 24.01
C THR A 11 -60.69 9.41 25.32
N THR A 12 -59.49 9.10 25.82
CA THR A 12 -58.79 9.90 26.85
C THR A 12 -57.49 9.23 27.34
N ASN A 13 -56.42 10.02 27.23
CA ASN A 13 -55.32 10.24 28.18
C ASN A 13 -54.38 9.11 28.66
N SER A 14 -53.10 9.38 28.37
CA SER A 14 -52.03 9.60 29.36
C SER A 14 -51.08 8.44 29.66
N SER A 15 -49.93 8.43 28.98
CA SER A 15 -48.58 8.63 29.56
C SER A 15 -47.55 8.51 28.41
N SER A 16 -46.87 9.57 27.94
CA SER A 16 -45.73 10.29 28.54
C SER A 16 -44.55 9.31 28.79
N GLU A 17 -43.31 9.43 28.28
CA GLU A 17 -42.48 10.56 27.82
C GLU A 17 -41.37 9.99 26.90
N HIS A 18 -41.20 10.47 25.67
CA HIS A 18 -40.13 11.38 25.24
C HIS A 18 -38.76 11.17 25.92
N HIS A 19 -37.83 10.49 25.24
CA HIS A 19 -36.40 10.58 25.54
C HIS A 19 -35.91 12.00 25.27
N LEU A 20 -35.85 12.80 26.34
CA LEU A 20 -35.22 14.11 26.38
C LEU A 20 -33.72 13.96 26.13
N TYR A 21 -33.28 14.30 24.92
CA TYR A 21 -31.93 14.79 24.66
C TYR A 21 -31.79 16.13 25.39
N SER A 22 -31.31 16.09 26.64
CA SER A 22 -30.80 17.26 27.32
C SER A 22 -29.83 16.84 28.41
N SER A 23 -28.55 17.07 28.16
CA SER A 23 -27.54 17.13 29.21
C SER A 23 -26.46 18.09 28.77
N SER A 24 -26.73 19.38 29.00
CA SER A 24 -25.69 20.38 29.23
C SER A 24 -24.95 20.02 30.53
N CYS A 25 -23.87 19.23 30.46
CA CYS A 25 -22.86 19.19 31.52
C CYS A 25 -21.81 20.26 31.20
N THR A 26 -21.82 21.38 31.90
CA THR A 26 -20.76 22.41 31.86
C THR A 26 -19.68 22.19 32.93
N TYR A 27 -19.56 20.97 33.48
CA TYR A 27 -18.56 20.65 34.50
C TYR A 27 -18.10 19.18 34.47
N CYS A 28 -17.86 18.64 33.27
CA CYS A 28 -17.28 17.31 33.09
C CYS A 28 -15.96 17.48 32.34
N GLN A 29 -14.89 17.86 33.05
CA GLN A 29 -13.53 17.68 32.53
C GLN A 29 -13.19 16.19 32.55
N HIS A 30 -13.32 15.54 31.41
CA HIS A 30 -12.65 14.27 31.13
C HIS A 30 -11.81 14.44 29.86
N ASP A 31 -10.86 15.37 29.92
CA ASP A 31 -9.63 15.28 29.15
C ASP A 31 -8.66 14.42 29.97
N ASP A 32 -8.80 13.10 29.82
CA ASP A 32 -7.73 12.15 30.12
C ASP A 32 -7.63 11.17 28.94
N GLU A 33 -7.65 11.71 27.71
CA GLU A 33 -6.83 11.10 26.66
C GLU A 33 -5.38 11.44 26.99
N LEU A 34 -4.77 10.58 27.82
CA LEU A 34 -3.33 10.47 27.90
C LEU A 34 -2.84 10.17 26.48
N ILE A 35 -2.48 11.23 25.74
CA ILE A 35 -1.63 11.18 24.57
C ILE A 35 -0.36 10.48 25.04
N ASN A 36 -0.31 9.17 24.84
CA ASN A 36 0.86 8.39 25.17
C ASN A 36 1.94 8.84 24.16
N PRO A 37 2.98 9.58 24.57
CA PRO A 37 3.98 10.12 23.63
C PRO A 37 4.84 9.01 23.00
N PHE A 38 4.62 7.77 23.45
CA PHE A 38 5.28 6.55 23.01
C PHE A 38 4.45 5.73 22.02
N HIS A 39 3.29 6.22 21.55
CA HIS A 39 2.71 5.72 20.30
C HIS A 39 3.41 6.37 19.10
N HIS A 40 4.74 6.23 19.04
CA HIS A 40 5.48 6.33 17.80
C HIS A 40 5.49 4.94 17.15
N ASP A 41 4.83 4.85 16.00
CA ASP A 41 5.48 4.34 14.79
C ASP A 41 5.75 2.84 14.62
N LYS A 42 4.84 1.97 15.07
CA LYS A 42 4.80 0.61 14.47
C LYS A 42 4.44 0.63 12.99
N GLN A 43 3.66 1.62 12.55
CA GLN A 43 3.32 1.80 11.12
C GLN A 43 4.49 2.39 10.32
N GLN A 44 5.31 3.26 10.92
CA GLN A 44 6.45 3.86 10.23
C GLN A 44 7.60 2.85 10.04
N GLU A 45 7.85 1.97 11.02
CA GLU A 45 8.84 0.88 10.83
C GLU A 45 8.42 -0.09 9.72
N GLU A 46 7.14 -0.47 9.61
CA GLU A 46 6.66 -1.34 8.52
C GLU A 46 6.82 -0.68 7.14
N GLU A 47 6.55 0.62 7.00
CA GLU A 47 6.72 1.33 5.73
C GLU A 47 8.19 1.51 5.32
N VAL A 48 9.08 1.80 6.28
CA VAL A 48 10.53 1.99 6.01
C VAL A 48 11.16 0.72 5.43
N TYR A 49 10.62 -0.47 5.72
CA TYR A 49 11.17 -1.74 5.26
C TYR A 49 10.39 -2.41 4.12
N ARG A 50 9.21 -1.90 3.75
CA ARG A 50 8.32 -2.52 2.75
C ARG A 50 9.01 -2.76 1.40
N TYR A 51 9.93 -1.88 1.02
CA TYR A 51 10.61 -1.95 -0.27
C TYR A 51 12.12 -2.21 -0.17
N ASN A 52 12.59 -2.70 0.98
CA ASN A 52 14.00 -3.06 1.16
C ASN A 52 14.50 -4.04 0.10
N TYR A 53 13.68 -5.04 -0.26
CA TYR A 53 14.03 -5.98 -1.31
C TYR A 53 14.32 -5.27 -2.63
N LEU A 54 13.46 -4.34 -3.04
CA LEU A 54 13.58 -3.62 -4.30
C LEU A 54 14.75 -2.63 -4.25
N LEU A 55 14.91 -1.91 -3.14
CA LEU A 55 16.04 -1.00 -2.93
C LEU A 55 17.37 -1.75 -3.04
N ASN A 56 17.50 -2.90 -2.35
CA ASN A 56 18.69 -3.74 -2.42
C ASN A 56 18.94 -4.27 -3.84
N LEU A 57 17.88 -4.69 -4.54
CA LEU A 57 17.99 -5.13 -5.94
C LEU A 57 18.52 -4.01 -6.86
N MET A 58 18.01 -2.78 -6.70
CA MET A 58 18.40 -1.63 -7.52
C MET A 58 19.79 -1.09 -7.18
N THR A 59 20.32 -1.41 -5.99
CA THR A 59 21.61 -0.91 -5.50
C THR A 59 22.69 -1.99 -5.46
N ALA A 60 22.32 -3.25 -5.76
CA ALA A 60 23.23 -4.37 -5.83
C ALA A 60 24.35 -4.10 -6.85
N PRO A 61 25.64 -4.32 -6.48
CA PRO A 61 26.76 -4.22 -7.41
C PRO A 61 26.61 -5.15 -8.62
N ASP A 62 26.08 -6.35 -8.36
CA ASP A 62 25.72 -7.35 -9.37
C ASP A 62 24.26 -7.78 -9.12
N MET A 63 23.36 -7.28 -9.96
CA MET A 63 21.93 -7.56 -9.87
C MET A 63 21.61 -9.03 -10.14
N SER A 64 22.31 -9.63 -11.11
CA SER A 64 22.10 -11.04 -11.45
C SER A 64 22.52 -11.95 -10.30
N ALA A 65 23.66 -11.68 -9.69
CA ALA A 65 24.11 -12.40 -8.49
C ALA A 65 23.11 -12.23 -7.34
N TYR A 66 22.62 -11.01 -7.10
CA TYR A 66 21.62 -10.75 -6.06
C TYR A 66 20.34 -11.57 -6.28
N LEU A 67 19.82 -11.62 -7.50
CA LEU A 67 18.63 -12.40 -7.86
C LEU A 67 18.80 -13.91 -7.67
N THR A 68 20.03 -14.44 -7.74
CA THR A 68 20.28 -15.87 -7.49
C THR A 68 20.39 -16.25 -6.02
N VAL A 69 20.77 -15.29 -5.16
CA VAL A 69 20.99 -15.52 -3.73
C VAL A 69 19.71 -15.32 -2.92
N VAL A 70 18.90 -14.32 -3.30
CA VAL A 70 17.68 -13.99 -2.55
C VAL A 70 16.54 -14.87 -3.06
N HIS A 71 16.26 -15.96 -2.36
CA HIS A 71 15.13 -16.83 -2.67
C HIS A 71 13.80 -16.17 -2.29
N ASP A 72 12.79 -16.37 -3.14
CA ASP A 72 11.41 -15.88 -3.08
C ASP A 72 10.93 -15.39 -1.70
N ASP A 73 11.34 -14.17 -1.35
CA ASP A 73 10.88 -13.49 -0.15
C ASP A 73 9.44 -13.03 -0.39
N ASP A 74 8.61 -13.13 0.65
CA ASP A 74 7.24 -12.57 0.67
C ASP A 74 7.19 -11.10 0.19
N ASN A 75 8.31 -10.39 0.35
CA ASN A 75 8.52 -9.02 -0.12
C ASN A 75 8.37 -8.85 -1.64
N VAL A 76 8.71 -9.86 -2.46
CA VAL A 76 8.49 -9.80 -3.91
C VAL A 76 7.00 -9.77 -4.20
N TYR A 77 6.21 -10.60 -3.52
CA TYR A 77 4.76 -10.67 -3.72
C TYR A 77 4.01 -9.43 -3.21
N ALA A 78 4.67 -8.53 -2.49
CA ALA A 78 4.14 -7.24 -2.08
C ALA A 78 4.35 -6.11 -3.12
N LEU A 79 5.08 -6.36 -4.21
CA LEU A 79 5.34 -5.39 -5.28
C LEU A 79 4.16 -5.28 -6.27
N PRO A 80 4.07 -4.23 -7.10
CA PRO A 80 3.13 -4.19 -8.22
C PRO A 80 3.33 -5.38 -9.19
N ILE A 81 2.24 -5.90 -9.74
CA ILE A 81 2.23 -7.17 -10.50
C ILE A 81 3.23 -7.19 -11.67
N HIS A 82 3.40 -6.05 -12.35
CA HIS A 82 4.33 -5.93 -13.46
C HIS A 82 5.79 -6.08 -13.03
N LEU A 83 6.16 -5.54 -11.86
CA LEU A 83 7.49 -5.74 -11.27
C LEU A 83 7.69 -7.17 -10.79
N GLN A 84 6.69 -7.76 -10.13
CA GLN A 84 6.76 -9.16 -9.71
C GLN A 84 7.06 -10.08 -10.90
N ARG A 85 6.33 -9.86 -12.01
CA ARG A 85 6.48 -10.61 -13.24
C ARG A 85 7.86 -10.40 -13.85
N LEU A 86 8.31 -9.16 -13.98
CA LEU A 86 9.63 -8.85 -14.54
C LEU A 86 10.77 -9.48 -13.73
N ILE A 87 10.71 -9.40 -12.40
CA ILE A 87 11.70 -10.00 -11.50
C ILE A 87 11.70 -11.53 -11.64
N SER A 88 10.52 -12.15 -11.73
CA SER A 88 10.37 -13.59 -11.92
C SER A 88 10.93 -14.04 -13.28
N GLU A 89 10.61 -13.32 -14.36
CA GLU A 89 11.14 -13.58 -15.70
C GLU A 89 12.68 -13.45 -15.71
N ALA A 90 13.23 -12.40 -15.08
CA ALA A 90 14.67 -12.19 -14.99
C ALA A 90 15.37 -13.31 -14.20
N ARG A 91 14.77 -13.78 -13.10
CA ARG A 91 15.27 -14.93 -12.34
C ARG A 91 15.28 -16.20 -13.19
N GLU A 92 14.19 -16.48 -13.89
CA GLU A 92 14.08 -17.64 -14.77
C GLU A 92 15.18 -17.63 -15.86
N GLU A 93 15.39 -16.48 -16.52
CA GLU A 93 16.46 -16.33 -17.51
C GLU A 93 17.86 -16.60 -16.93
N ILE A 94 18.12 -16.20 -15.68
CA ILE A 94 19.40 -16.46 -15.01
C ILE A 94 19.55 -17.95 -14.68
N VAL A 95 18.53 -18.54 -14.05
CA VAL A 95 18.56 -19.95 -13.61
C VAL A 95 18.66 -20.90 -14.81
N LEU A 96 17.93 -20.64 -15.89
CA LEU A 96 17.97 -21.43 -17.11
C LEU A 96 19.19 -21.12 -17.98
N ASN A 97 19.99 -20.12 -17.60
CA ASN A 97 21.08 -19.57 -18.43
C ASN A 97 20.60 -19.30 -19.87
N SER A 98 19.43 -18.66 -19.98
CA SER A 98 18.79 -18.37 -21.26
C SER A 98 19.71 -17.56 -22.15
N HIS A 99 19.69 -17.86 -23.45
CA HIS A 99 20.37 -17.05 -24.45
C HIS A 99 19.67 -15.71 -24.66
N ASP A 100 18.36 -15.68 -24.42
CA ASP A 100 17.57 -14.47 -24.45
C ASP A 100 17.43 -13.90 -23.03
N LYS A 101 17.94 -12.69 -22.85
CA LYS A 101 18.04 -12.00 -21.54
C LYS A 101 17.18 -10.74 -21.48
N GLN A 102 16.03 -10.74 -22.15
CA GLN A 102 15.18 -9.53 -22.27
C GLN A 102 14.69 -9.02 -20.91
N ALA A 103 14.28 -9.90 -20.01
CA ALA A 103 13.82 -9.50 -18.68
C ALA A 103 14.96 -8.90 -17.86
N GLN A 104 16.15 -9.50 -17.88
CA GLN A 104 17.34 -8.90 -17.25
C GLN A 104 17.66 -7.52 -17.83
N ILE A 105 17.60 -7.36 -19.16
CA ILE A 105 17.85 -6.07 -19.83
C ILE A 105 16.80 -5.02 -19.41
N ARG A 106 15.51 -5.38 -19.41
CA ARG A 106 14.43 -4.47 -18.99
C ARG A 106 14.57 -4.07 -17.52
N LEU A 107 14.91 -5.01 -16.65
CA LEU A 107 15.14 -4.74 -15.23
C LEU A 107 16.37 -3.84 -15.01
N GLU A 108 17.42 -4.02 -15.81
CA GLU A 108 18.61 -3.17 -15.81
C GLU A 108 18.30 -1.74 -16.29
N ARG A 109 17.47 -1.60 -17.33
CA ARG A 109 16.99 -0.29 -17.80
C ARG A 109 16.17 0.43 -16.74
N LEU A 110 15.28 -0.28 -16.04
CA LEU A 110 14.55 0.27 -14.90
C LEU A 110 15.54 0.81 -13.84
N ARG A 111 16.55 0.01 -13.46
CA ARG A 111 17.61 0.45 -12.54
C ARG A 111 18.28 1.72 -13.03
N GLN A 112 18.72 1.75 -14.29
CA GLN A 112 19.40 2.92 -14.86
C GLN A 112 18.51 4.17 -14.86
N HIS A 113 17.23 4.01 -15.22
CA HIS A 113 16.25 5.10 -15.20
C HIS A 113 16.10 5.69 -13.79
N LEU A 114 15.91 4.83 -12.79
CA LEU A 114 15.81 5.21 -11.38
C LEU A 114 17.06 5.96 -10.90
N TRP A 115 18.24 5.43 -11.19
CA TRP A 115 19.51 6.05 -10.82
C TRP A 115 19.73 7.39 -11.52
N GLN A 116 19.38 7.49 -12.80
CA GLN A 116 19.45 8.74 -13.55
C GLN A 116 18.51 9.80 -12.98
N ARG A 117 17.26 9.44 -12.68
CA ARG A 117 16.28 10.35 -12.07
C ARG A 117 16.68 10.77 -10.66
N SER A 118 17.35 9.89 -9.91
CA SER A 118 17.89 10.20 -8.57
C SER A 118 19.14 11.08 -8.58
N GLY A 119 19.78 11.27 -9.73
CA GLY A 119 21.07 11.98 -9.81
C GLY A 119 22.22 11.27 -9.08
N GLY A 120 22.11 9.98 -8.79
CA GLY A 120 23.10 9.24 -8.01
C GLY A 120 22.90 9.28 -6.50
N ASP A 121 21.82 9.92 -6.01
CA ASP A 121 21.55 10.07 -4.58
C ASP A 121 20.61 8.95 -4.08
N MET A 122 21.11 8.17 -3.11
CA MET A 122 20.36 7.06 -2.50
C MET A 122 19.09 7.52 -1.78
N SER A 123 19.12 8.67 -1.11
CA SER A 123 17.96 9.19 -0.40
C SER A 123 16.85 9.59 -1.38
N ILE A 124 17.22 10.12 -2.54
CA ILE A 124 16.27 10.46 -3.61
C ILE A 124 15.78 9.19 -4.32
N LEU A 125 16.64 8.18 -4.50
CA LEU A 125 16.27 6.90 -5.09
C LEU A 125 15.11 6.24 -4.34
N MET A 126 15.12 6.27 -3.01
CA MET A 126 14.04 5.71 -2.19
C MET A 126 12.71 6.45 -2.38
N VAL A 127 12.75 7.77 -2.54
CA VAL A 127 11.56 8.58 -2.83
C VAL A 127 10.99 8.22 -4.21
N ILE A 128 11.83 8.16 -5.24
CA ILE A 128 11.42 7.81 -6.60
C ILE A 128 10.86 6.39 -6.68
N LEU A 129 11.48 5.44 -5.97
CA LEU A 129 10.98 4.07 -5.88
C LEU A 129 9.56 4.02 -5.33
N ASN A 130 9.29 4.78 -4.26
CA ASN A 130 7.94 4.87 -3.69
C ASN A 130 6.94 5.51 -4.67
N GLU A 131 7.34 6.56 -5.40
CA GLU A 131 6.51 7.19 -6.43
C GLU A 131 6.12 6.19 -7.53
N ILE A 132 7.11 5.52 -8.12
CA ILE A 132 6.89 4.58 -9.24
C ILE A 132 6.10 3.34 -8.80
N ILE A 133 6.31 2.85 -7.59
CA ILE A 133 5.53 1.71 -7.07
C ILE A 133 4.07 2.11 -6.85
N SER A 134 3.81 3.36 -6.50
CA SER A 134 2.46 3.87 -6.25
C SER A 134 1.71 4.21 -7.55
N ASP A 135 2.44 4.54 -8.63
CA ASP A 135 1.87 4.81 -9.96
C ASP A 135 2.08 3.60 -10.89
N GLU A 136 1.12 2.66 -10.86
CA GLU A 136 1.15 1.47 -11.72
C GLU A 136 1.16 1.79 -13.22
N GLY A 137 0.58 2.92 -13.63
CA GLY A 137 0.52 3.33 -15.03
C GLY A 137 1.89 3.79 -15.54
N GLU A 138 2.54 4.70 -14.80
CA GLU A 138 3.90 5.14 -15.10
C GLU A 138 4.87 3.95 -15.10
N LEU A 139 4.73 3.05 -14.12
CA LEU A 139 5.53 1.84 -14.04
C LEU A 139 5.33 0.94 -15.26
N GLU A 140 4.07 0.68 -15.67
CA GLU A 140 3.80 -0.17 -16.82
C GLU A 140 4.37 0.43 -18.12
N ASP A 141 4.23 1.74 -18.31
CA ASP A 141 4.78 2.46 -19.46
C ASP A 141 6.31 2.39 -19.47
N LEU A 142 6.96 2.54 -18.31
CA LEU A 142 8.41 2.43 -18.17
C LEU A 142 8.92 1.02 -18.52
N LEU A 143 8.16 -0.01 -18.15
CA LEU A 143 8.50 -1.40 -18.41
C LEU A 143 8.22 -1.86 -19.85
N ARG A 144 7.41 -1.11 -20.61
CA ARG A 144 7.06 -1.37 -22.02
C ARG A 144 7.99 -0.70 -23.03
N LEU A 145 8.86 0.20 -22.61
CA LEU A 145 9.80 0.89 -23.51
C LEU A 145 10.90 -0.08 -23.98
N ASP A 146 10.68 -0.66 -25.17
CA ASP A 146 11.61 -1.52 -25.92
C ASP A 146 12.67 -0.73 -26.70
#